data_AF-A0A438K8G2-F1
#
_entry.id   AF-A0A438K8G2-F1
#
_cell.length_a   1.000
_cell.length_b   1.000
_cell.length_c   1.000
_cell.angle_alpha   90.00
_cell.angle_beta   90.00
_cell.angle_gamma   90.00
#
_symmetry.space_group_name_H-M   'P 1'
#
loop_
_entity.id
_entity.type
_entity.pdbx_description
1 polymer ?
#
loop_
_entity_poly.entity_id
_entity_poly.type
_entity_poly.pdbx_seq_one_letter_code
_entity_poly.pdbx_strand_id
1 'polypeptide(L)' 'MSQLRLKPGNIKVSMEDDNVLVINGERKLEEEKEGANYVRTERWIGKFMKKFRLSRMQIL' A
#
# COMPACT_ATOMS: atom_id res chain seq x y z
N MET A 1 -1.43 -6.89 -11.46
CA MET A 1 -1.21 -7.16 -10.02
C MET A 1 -1.68 -5.99 -9.17
N SER A 2 -2.81 -5.38 -9.55
CA SER A 2 -3.29 -4.08 -9.07
C SER A 2 -3.84 -4.18 -7.65
N GLN A 3 -3.91 -3.01 -7.00
CA GLN A 3 -4.25 -2.73 -5.61
C GLN A 3 -5.69 -3.11 -5.20
N LEU A 4 -6.21 -4.26 -5.65
CA LEU A 4 -7.64 -4.45 -5.90
C LEU A 4 -8.59 -4.29 -4.70
N ARG A 5 -8.11 -4.14 -3.47
CA ARG A 5 -8.95 -3.81 -2.29
C ARG A 5 -8.29 -2.89 -1.27
N LEU A 6 -7.45 -1.94 -1.69
CA LEU A 6 -6.92 -0.92 -0.78
C LEU A 6 -7.77 0.35 -0.86
N LYS A 7 -8.51 0.65 0.21
CA LYS A 7 -9.28 1.90 0.32
C LYS A 7 -8.31 3.08 0.43
N PRO A 8 -8.58 4.25 -0.21
CA PRO A 8 -7.70 5.42 -0.13
C PRO A 8 -7.36 5.85 1.30
N GLY A 9 -8.32 5.77 2.23
CA GLY A 9 -8.11 6.08 3.65
C GLY A 9 -7.14 5.16 4.38
N ASN A 10 -6.79 4.00 3.82
CA ASN A 10 -5.78 3.09 4.37
C ASN A 10 -4.37 3.37 3.83
N ILE A 11 -4.19 4.47 3.09
CA ILE A 11 -2.92 4.90 2.53
C ILE A 11 -2.49 6.20 3.20
N LYS A 12 -1.28 6.23 3.75
CA LYS A 12 -0.64 7.44 4.24
C LYS A 12 0.54 7.78 3.36
N VAL A 13 0.55 9.01 2.86
CA VAL A 13 1.64 9.55 2.03
C VAL A 13 2.32 10.68 2.81
N SER A 14 3.64 10.63 2.91
CA SER A 14 4.44 11.64 3.61
C SER A 14 5.80 11.83 2.93
N MET A 15 6.47 12.95 3.24
CA MET A 15 7.85 13.21 2.85
C MET A 15 8.76 13.02 4.07
N GLU A 16 9.88 12.34 3.87
CA GLU A 16 11.03 12.35 4.78
C GLU A 16 12.08 13.34 4.26
N ASP A 17 13.15 13.54 5.04
CA ASP A 17 14.33 14.29 4.62
C ASP A 17 14.94 13.70 3.33
N ASP A 18 15.81 14.46 2.66
CA ASP A 18 16.45 14.06 1.39
C ASP A 18 15.49 13.74 0.24
N ASN A 19 14.29 14.33 0.27
CA ASN A 19 13.31 14.25 -0.82
C ASN A 19 12.80 12.82 -1.04
N VAL A 20 12.60 12.09 0.05
CA VAL A 20 12.12 10.70 0.03
C VAL A 20 10.60 10.68 0.26
N LEU A 21 9.86 10.26 -0.77
CA LEU A 21 8.43 9.98 -0.67
C LEU A 21 8.22 8.63 0.01
N VAL A 22 7.46 8.64 1.10
CA VAL A 22 7.09 7.43 1.83
C VAL A 22 5.61 7.16 1.66
N ILE A 23 5.30 5.95 1.19
CA ILE A 23 3.94 5.44 1.05
C ILE A 23 3.78 4.29 2.03
N ASN A 24 2.92 4.48 3.02
CA ASN A 24 2.51 3.45 3.97
C ASN A 24 1.07 3.03 3.66
N GLY A 25 0.76 1.76 3.89
CA GLY A 25 -0.62 1.32 3.91
C GLY A 25 -0.80 -0.07 4.48
N GLU A 26 -2.05 -0.46 4.68
CA GLU A 26 -2.38 -1.77 5.25
C GLU A 26 -3.47 -2.44 4.44
N ARG A 27 -3.19 -3.64 3.92
CA ARG A 27 -4.19 -4.51 3.34
C ARG A 27 -4.82 -5.32 4.45
N LYS A 28 -6.13 -5.20 4.63
CA LYS A 28 -6.92 -6.05 5.52
C LYS A 28 -7.62 -7.12 4.71
N LEU A 29 -7.78 -8.30 5.30
CA LEU A 29 -8.73 -9.28 4.78
C LEU A 29 -10.13 -8.69 4.97
N GLU A 30 -10.95 -8.65 3.92
CA GLU A 30 -12.38 -8.38 4.10
C GLU A 30 -13.01 -9.58 4.77
N GLU A 31 -13.94 -9.35 5.71
CA GLU A 31 -14.66 -10.41 6.40
C GLU A 31 -15.22 -11.41 5.37
N GLU A 32 -14.94 -12.69 5.59
CA GLU A 32 -15.44 -13.75 4.74
C GLU A 32 -16.96 -13.73 4.79
N LYS A 33 -17.60 -13.68 3.62
CA LYS A 33 -19.04 -13.91 3.54
C LYS A 33 -19.31 -15.32 4.08
N GLU A 34 -20.29 -15.46 4.98
CA GLU A 34 -20.74 -16.77 5.45
C GLU A 34 -20.94 -17.73 4.25
N GLY A 35 -20.24 -18.86 4.27
CA GLY A 35 -20.26 -19.87 3.20
C GLY A 35 -19.11 -19.81 2.18
N ALA A 36 -18.16 -18.88 2.30
CA ALA A 36 -16.99 -18.84 1.43
C ALA A 36 -15.90 -19.87 1.86
N ASN A 37 -15.92 -21.05 1.23
CA ASN A 37 -14.87 -22.05 1.40
C ASN A 37 -13.72 -21.81 0.39
N TYR A 38 -12.70 -21.04 0.79
CA TYR A 38 -11.50 -20.88 -0.04
C TYR A 38 -10.60 -22.11 0.07
N VAL A 39 -10.35 -22.77 -1.07
CA VAL A 39 -9.40 -23.89 -1.15
C VAL A 39 -7.95 -23.39 -1.05
N ARG A 40 -7.67 -22.14 -1.47
CA ARG A 40 -6.34 -21.52 -1.41
C ARG A 40 -6.42 -19.99 -1.43
N THR A 41 -5.60 -19.34 -0.61
CA THR A 41 -5.47 -17.88 -0.56
C THR A 41 -4.02 -17.47 -0.82
N GLU A 42 -3.77 -16.84 -1.98
CA GLU A 42 -2.43 -16.35 -2.37
C GLU A 42 -2.26 -14.84 -2.15
N ARG A 43 -3.35 -14.16 -1.77
CA ARG A 43 -3.35 -12.71 -1.60
C ARG A 43 -2.55 -12.34 -0.35
N TRP A 44 -1.60 -11.43 -0.52
CA TRP A 44 -0.83 -10.91 0.61
C TRP A 44 -1.61 -9.83 1.38
N ILE A 45 -1.71 -10.03 2.69
CA ILE A 45 -2.40 -9.18 3.67
C ILE A 45 -1.34 -8.63 4.62
N GLY A 46 -1.58 -7.43 5.16
CA GLY A 46 -0.69 -6.80 6.13
C GLY A 46 -0.22 -5.40 5.71
N LYS A 47 0.65 -4.85 6.55
CA LYS A 47 1.22 -3.51 6.40
C LYS A 47 2.35 -3.51 5.39
N PHE A 48 2.34 -2.56 4.47
CA PHE A 48 3.43 -2.31 3.55
C PHE A 48 3.98 -0.90 3.69
N MET A 49 5.25 -0.75 3.35
CA MET A 49 5.95 0.52 3.24
C MET A 49 6.76 0.50 1.94
N LYS A 50 6.69 1.60 1.19
CA LYS A 50 7.54 1.84 0.04
C LYS A 50 8.14 3.23 0.14
N LYS A 51 9.45 3.33 -0.10
CA LYS A 51 10.19 4.59 -0.13
C LYS A 51 10.70 4.84 -1.54
N PHE A 52 10.51 6.06 -2.02
CA PHE A 52 10.96 6.49 -3.34
C PHE A 52 11.77 7.77 -3.18
N ARG A 53 13.05 7.73 -3.59
CA ARG A 53 13.86 8.94 -3.64
C ARG A 53 13.46 9.74 -4.88
N LEU A 54 12.99 10.96 -4.68
CA LEU A 54 12.63 11.85 -5.77
C LEU A 54 13.85 12.65 -6.21
N SER A 55 14.10 12.69 -7.51
CA SER A 55 15.08 13.62 -8.07
C SER A 55 14.64 15.05 -7.80
N ARG A 56 15.56 15.92 -7.37
CA ARG A 56 15.28 17.36 -7.35
C ARG A 56 15.32 17.88 -8.78
N MET A 57 14.33 18.68 -9.15
CA MET A 57 14.47 19.57 -10.32
C MET A 57 15.56 20.58 -10.00
N GLN A 58 16.64 20.57 -10.78
CA GLN A 58 17.55 21.70 -10.85
C GLN A 58 16.90 22.74 -11.74
N ILE A 59 16.51 23.87 -11.14
CA ILE A 59 16.17 25.07 -11.90
C ILE A 59 17.52 25.69 -12.30
N LEU A 60 17.70 25.94 -13.59
CA LEU A 60 18.86 26.62 -14.17
C LEU A 60 18.87 28.11 -13.79
#